data_AF-A0A1Q6U4X0-F1
#
_entry.id   AF-A0A1Q6U4X0-F1
#
_cell.length_a   1.000
_cell.length_b   1.000
_cell.length_c   1.000
_cell.angle_alpha   90.00
_cell.angle_beta   90.00
_cell.angle_gamma   90.00
#
_symmetry.space_group_name_H-M   'P 1'
#
loop_
_entity.id
_entity.type
_entity.pdbx_description
1 polymer ?
#
loop_
_entity_poly.entity_id
_entity_poly.type
_entity_poly.pdbx_seq_one_letter_code
_entity_poly.pdbx_strand_id
1 'polypeptide(L)'
;MKKIICIMCLLLIGCQAYSTAWNPSDEVKAIRTVKNAKIKAINYQIKEKTNYIQTVMLDTSLNENEKDVIYKNITQEINELNHQKSAIEKQYKKDKNKLK
;
A
#
# COMPACT_ATOMS: atom_id res chain seq x y z
N MET A 1 40.44 7.33 11.58
CA MET A 1 39.10 7.45 10.95
C MET A 1 38.63 6.05 10.57
N LYS A 2 37.67 5.53 11.35
CA LYS A 2 37.21 4.14 11.32
C LYS A 2 36.38 3.88 10.06
N LYS A 3 36.80 2.91 9.24
CA LYS A 3 36.00 2.35 8.14
C LYS A 3 34.89 1.50 8.75
N ILE A 4 33.65 1.92 8.61
CA ILE A 4 32.48 1.10 8.93
C ILE A 4 32.41 0.03 7.85
N ILE A 5 32.76 -1.19 8.23
CA ILE A 5 32.60 -2.41 7.46
C ILE A 5 31.10 -2.66 7.34
N CYS A 6 30.58 -2.64 6.11
CA CYS A 6 29.20 -2.95 5.80
C CYS A 6 28.99 -4.46 6.05
N ILE A 7 28.46 -4.80 7.23
CA ILE A 7 28.07 -6.16 7.62
C ILE A 7 26.80 -6.52 6.83
N MET A 8 26.96 -6.79 5.54
CA MET A 8 25.94 -7.46 4.71
C MET A 8 26.55 -8.48 3.73
N CYS A 9 27.80 -8.91 3.96
CA CYS A 9 28.49 -9.94 3.16
C CYS A 9 28.59 -11.32 3.83
N LEU A 10 27.78 -11.62 4.86
CA LEU A 10 27.85 -12.89 5.62
C LEU A 10 26.69 -13.87 5.38
N LEU A 11 26.11 -13.87 4.17
CA LEU A 11 25.28 -14.99 3.70
C LEU A 11 25.67 -15.38 2.26
N LEU A 12 26.97 -15.54 2.04
CA LEU A 12 27.54 -16.23 0.87
C LEU A 12 27.45 -17.75 1.05
N ILE A 13 26.26 -18.33 0.87
CA ILE A 13 26.09 -19.66 0.27
C ILE A 13 24.76 -19.59 -0.51
N GLY A 14 24.85 -19.47 -1.85
CA GLY A 14 23.69 -19.65 -2.74
C GLY A 14 23.34 -18.50 -3.69
N CYS A 15 24.17 -17.47 -3.87
CA CYS A 15 23.98 -16.53 -4.97
C CYS A 15 24.59 -17.12 -6.26
N GLN A 16 24.06 -18.26 -6.72
CA GLN A 16 24.09 -18.53 -8.16
C GLN A 16 23.19 -17.45 -8.77
N ALA A 17 23.80 -16.56 -9.53
CA ALA A 17 23.09 -15.65 -10.41
C ALA A 17 22.30 -16.51 -11.40
N TYR A 18 21.06 -16.85 -11.03
CA TYR A 18 20.05 -17.24 -11.99
C TYR A 18 19.73 -15.98 -12.79
N SER A 19 20.53 -15.72 -13.83
CA SER A 19 20.09 -14.92 -14.96
C SER A 19 19.06 -15.73 -15.73
N THR A 20 17.90 -16.00 -15.12
CA THR A 20 16.72 -16.36 -15.89
C THR A 20 16.41 -15.14 -16.73
N ALA A 21 16.41 -15.28 -18.06
CA ALA A 21 15.81 -14.27 -18.92
C ALA A 21 14.38 -14.04 -18.43
N TRP A 22 14.16 -12.97 -17.66
CA TRP A 22 12.83 -12.63 -17.18
C TRP A 22 12.02 -12.23 -18.39
N ASN A 23 11.06 -13.06 -18.76
CA ASN A 23 10.14 -12.75 -19.84
C ASN A 23 9.35 -11.50 -19.41
N PRO A 24 9.35 -10.40 -20.20
CA PRO A 24 8.60 -9.18 -19.86
C PRO A 24 7.13 -9.44 -19.53
N SER A 25 6.55 -10.51 -20.09
CA SER A 25 5.20 -10.99 -19.76
C SER A 25 5.05 -11.42 -18.29
N ASP A 26 6.02 -12.13 -17.73
CA ASP A 26 5.98 -12.62 -16.34
C ASP A 26 6.25 -11.49 -15.34
N GLU A 27 7.09 -10.52 -15.71
CA GLU A 27 7.31 -9.31 -14.92
C GLU A 27 6.05 -8.44 -14.83
N VAL A 28 5.31 -8.26 -15.95
CA VAL A 28 4.01 -7.57 -15.95
C VAL A 28 2.97 -8.29 -15.10
N LYS A 29 2.97 -9.64 -15.08
CA LYS A 29 2.10 -10.43 -14.18
C LYS A 29 2.46 -10.19 -12.71
N ALA A 30 3.75 -10.26 -12.36
CA ALA A 30 4.22 -10.03 -11.00
C ALA A 30 3.82 -8.64 -10.48
N ILE A 31 4.08 -7.59 -11.27
CA ILE A 31 3.73 -6.22 -10.89
C ILE A 31 2.20 -6.04 -10.77
N ARG A 32 1.40 -6.69 -11.63
CA ARG A 32 -0.07 -6.70 -11.50
C ARG A 32 -0.53 -7.35 -10.20
N THR A 33 0.05 -8.48 -9.83
CA THR A 33 -0.28 -9.19 -8.58
C THR A 33 0.01 -8.32 -7.37
N VAL A 34 1.19 -7.70 -7.31
CA VAL A 34 1.56 -6.77 -6.22
C VAL A 34 0.60 -5.59 -6.17
N LYS A 35 0.27 -4.98 -7.32
CA LYS A 35 -0.70 -3.88 -7.41
C LYS A 35 -2.08 -4.29 -6.85
N ASN A 36 -2.60 -5.45 -7.25
CA ASN A 36 -3.90 -5.93 -6.80
C ASN A 36 -3.91 -6.19 -5.27
N ALA A 37 -2.84 -6.78 -4.74
CA ALA A 37 -2.71 -7.02 -3.29
C ALA A 37 -2.73 -5.70 -2.51
N LYS A 38 -1.97 -4.69 -2.95
CA LYS A 38 -1.95 -3.35 -2.32
C LYS A 38 -3.32 -2.68 -2.36
N ILE A 39 -4.01 -2.70 -3.50
CA ILE A 39 -5.35 -2.11 -3.63
C ILE A 39 -6.36 -2.83 -2.72
N LYS A 40 -6.29 -4.17 -2.62
CA LYS A 40 -7.15 -4.95 -1.73
C LYS A 40 -6.95 -4.55 -0.26
N ALA A 41 -5.70 -4.38 0.17
CA ALA A 41 -5.39 -3.93 1.52
C ALA A 41 -5.94 -2.51 1.81
N ILE A 42 -5.80 -1.58 0.87
CA ILE A 42 -6.36 -0.21 1.02
C ILE A 42 -7.89 -0.25 1.11
N ASN A 43 -8.56 -1.01 0.23
CA ASN A 43 -10.02 -1.12 0.28
C ASN A 43 -10.52 -1.70 1.61
N TYR A 44 -9.77 -2.63 2.21
CA TYR A 44 -10.08 -3.17 3.52
C TYR A 44 -10.01 -2.08 4.61
N GLN A 45 -8.94 -1.29 4.63
CA GLN A 45 -8.80 -0.17 5.58
C GLN A 45 -9.90 0.88 5.42
N ILE A 46 -10.27 1.23 4.17
CA ILE A 46 -11.39 2.15 3.92
C ILE A 46 -12.68 1.57 4.51
N LYS A 47 -12.96 0.28 4.28
CA LYS A 47 -14.16 -0.38 4.83
C LYS A 47 -14.20 -0.32 6.36
N GLU A 48 -13.09 -0.63 7.03
CA GLU A 48 -13.02 -0.54 8.50
C GLU A 48 -13.28 0.88 9.00
N LYS A 49 -12.70 1.89 8.35
CA LYS A 49 -12.91 3.30 8.70
C LYS A 49 -14.35 3.76 8.45
N THR A 50 -14.96 3.34 7.37
CA THR A 50 -16.39 3.61 7.10
C THR A 50 -17.29 2.96 8.15
N ASN A 51 -17.01 1.72 8.54
CA ASN A 51 -17.76 1.05 9.61
C ASN A 51 -17.58 1.75 10.97
N TYR A 52 -16.37 2.26 11.23
CA TYR A 52 -16.10 3.01 12.45
C TYR A 52 -16.92 4.31 12.49
N ILE A 53 -17.01 5.06 11.39
CA ILE A 53 -17.91 6.23 11.29
C ILE A 53 -19.35 5.84 11.64
N GLN A 54 -19.86 4.76 11.04
CA GLN A 54 -21.23 4.30 11.31
C GLN A 54 -21.46 4.00 12.80
N THR A 55 -20.47 3.38 13.45
CA THR A 55 -20.53 3.07 14.88
C THR A 55 -20.55 4.35 15.72
N VAL A 56 -19.66 5.31 15.43
CA VAL A 56 -19.57 6.60 16.13
C VAL A 56 -20.86 7.41 15.99
N MET A 57 -21.49 7.40 14.81
CA MET A 57 -22.74 8.15 14.58
C MET A 57 -23.89 7.60 15.44
N LEU A 58 -23.91 6.28 15.70
CA LEU A 58 -24.92 5.61 16.50
C LEU A 58 -24.62 5.65 18.02
N ASP A 59 -23.42 6.05 18.41
CA ASP A 59 -23.03 6.12 19.82
C ASP A 59 -23.75 7.26 20.53
N THR A 60 -24.56 6.93 21.54
CA THR A 60 -25.31 7.92 22.33
C THR A 60 -24.49 8.52 23.48
N SER A 61 -23.30 7.98 23.75
CA SER A 61 -22.38 8.52 24.75
C SER A 61 -21.62 9.75 24.24
N LEU A 62 -21.54 9.92 22.92
CA LEU A 62 -20.89 11.04 22.26
C LEU A 62 -21.89 12.14 21.93
N ASN A 63 -21.50 13.39 22.17
CA ASN A 63 -22.27 14.54 21.71
C ASN A 63 -21.99 14.85 20.22
N GLU A 64 -22.83 15.69 19.61
CA GLU A 64 -22.76 16.04 18.18
C GLU A 64 -21.42 16.65 17.77
N ASN A 65 -20.77 17.43 18.64
CA ASN A 65 -19.49 18.04 18.34
C ASN A 65 -18.35 17.01 18.33
N GLU A 66 -18.36 16.05 19.27
CA GLU A 66 -17.39 14.94 19.28
C GLU A 66 -17.54 14.07 18.03
N LYS A 67 -18.78 13.76 17.65
CA LYS A 67 -19.10 13.02 16.43
C LYS A 67 -18.60 13.74 15.17
N ASP A 68 -18.81 15.05 15.07
CA ASP A 68 -18.35 15.86 13.93
C ASP A 68 -16.82 15.87 13.79
N VAL A 69 -16.10 16.06 14.90
CA VAL A 69 -14.63 16.02 14.91
C VAL A 69 -14.11 14.66 14.46
N ILE A 70 -14.67 13.57 15.00
CA ILE A 70 -14.28 12.20 14.63
C ILE A 70 -14.60 11.93 13.15
N TYR A 71 -15.79 12.32 12.69
CA TYR A 71 -16.21 12.16 11.29
C TYR A 71 -15.26 12.86 10.32
N LYS A 72 -14.89 14.12 10.61
CA LYS A 72 -13.97 14.90 9.76
C LYS A 72 -12.60 14.23 9.67
N ASN A 73 -12.05 13.79 10.80
CA ASN A 73 -10.75 13.14 10.84
C ASN A 73 -10.74 11.82 10.04
N ILE A 74 -11.72 10.94 10.26
CA ILE A 74 -11.77 9.66 9.54
C ILE A 74 -12.03 9.87 8.05
N THR A 75 -12.87 10.84 7.69
CA THR A 75 -13.09 11.22 6.29
C THR A 75 -11.79 11.67 5.61
N GLN A 76 -10.96 12.45 6.30
CA GLN A 76 -9.65 12.84 5.78
C GLN A 76 -8.75 11.60 5.55
N GLU A 77 -8.68 10.69 6.51
CA GLU A 77 -7.90 9.45 6.37
C GLU A 77 -8.38 8.58 5.19
N ILE A 78 -9.70 8.48 4.98
CA ILE A 78 -10.28 7.77 3.81
C ILE A 78 -9.85 8.44 2.50
N ASN A 79 -9.83 9.78 2.45
CA ASN A 79 -9.38 10.51 1.28
C ASN A 79 -7.90 10.26 0.98
N GLU A 80 -7.05 10.24 2.00
CA GLU A 80 -5.63 9.91 1.86
C GLU A 80 -5.43 8.49 1.33
N LEU A 81 -6.19 7.51 1.83
CA LEU A 81 -6.18 6.14 1.32
C LEU A 81 -6.61 6.06 -0.15
N ASN A 82 -7.62 6.83 -0.56
CA ASN A 82 -8.02 6.93 -1.97
C ASN A 82 -6.94 7.56 -2.84
N HIS A 83 -6.22 8.59 -2.34
CA HIS A 83 -5.07 9.15 -3.04
C HIS A 83 -3.94 8.12 -3.21
N GLN A 84 -3.63 7.33 -2.18
CA GLN A 84 -2.64 6.24 -2.27
C GLN A 84 -3.05 5.18 -3.29
N LYS A 85 -4.33 4.80 -3.31
CA LYS A 85 -4.87 3.86 -4.32
C LYS A 85 -4.67 4.38 -5.74
N SER A 86 -4.98 5.65 -5.99
CA SER A 86 -4.75 6.30 -7.30
C SER A 86 -3.26 6.31 -7.67
N ALA A 87 -2.37 6.61 -6.72
CA ALA A 87 -0.93 6.60 -6.95
C ALA A 87 -0.41 5.21 -7.37
N ILE A 88 -0.90 4.14 -6.74
CA ILE A 88 -0.57 2.75 -7.11
C ILE A 88 -1.00 2.43 -8.54
N GLU A 89 -2.19 2.86 -8.95
CA GLU A 89 -2.67 2.65 -10.32
C GLU A 89 -1.83 3.42 -11.36
N LYS A 90 -1.45 4.66 -11.04
CA LYS A 90 -0.55 5.46 -11.89
C LYS A 90 0.83 4.80 -12.02
N GLN A 91 1.38 4.32 -10.90
CA GLN A 91 2.67 3.63 -10.87
C GLN A 91 2.64 2.35 -11.72
N TYR A 92 1.58 1.53 -11.59
CA TYR A 92 1.39 0.33 -12.42
C TYR A 92 1.38 0.65 -13.93
N LYS A 93 0.66 1.71 -14.34
CA LYS A 93 0.63 2.12 -15.76
C LYS A 93 2.02 2.50 -16.26
N LYS A 94 2.80 3.21 -15.44
CA LYS A 94 4.19 3.60 -15.75
C LYS A 94 5.09 2.37 -15.89
N ASP A 95 5.04 1.45 -14.93
CA ASP A 95 5.91 0.27 -14.92
C ASP A 95 5.57 -0.69 -16.06
N LYS A 96 4.28 -0.93 -16.32
CA LYS A 96 3.84 -1.74 -17.47
C LYS A 96 4.34 -1.17 -18.81
N ASN A 97 4.37 0.15 -18.97
CA ASN A 97 4.81 0.78 -20.21
C ASN A 97 6.33 0.71 -20.43
N LYS A 98 7.13 0.58 -19.37
CA LYS A 98 8.59 0.39 -19.47
C LYS A 98 8.98 -1.03 -19.89
N LEU A 99 8.08 -1.99 -19.68
CA LEU A 99 8.27 -3.41 -19.98
C LEU A 99 7.69 -3.82 -21.34
N LYS A 100 7.17 -2.86 -22.11
CA LYS A 100 6.80 -3.02 -23.51
C LYS A 100 7.97 -2.65 -24.39
#